data_AF-A0A1Q7MD32-F1
#
_entry.id   AF-A0A1Q7MD32-F1
#
_cell.length_a   1.000
_cell.length_b   1.000
_cell.length_c   1.000
_cell.angle_alpha   90.00
_cell.angle_beta   90.00
_cell.angle_gamma   90.00
#
_symmetry.space_group_name_H-M   'P 1'
#
loop_
_entity.id
_entity.type
_entity.pdbx_description
1 polymer ?
#
loop_
_entity_poly.entity_id
_entity_poly.type
_entity_poly.pdbx_seq_one_letter_code
_entity_poly.pdbx_strand_id
1 'polypeptide(L)' 'MEEGQEVDVTIDSVGKRGDGIARINNFVVFVPGTNQGDQVKVRITSVRGNFATGEVVTGE' A
#
# COMPACT_ATOMS: atom_id res chain seq x y z
N MET A 1 2.92 2.68 12.24
CA MET A 1 2.26 3.35 11.10
C MET A 1 1.09 4.10 11.66
N GLU A 2 0.93 5.35 11.28
CA GLU A 2 -0.17 6.21 11.72
C GLU A 2 -1.01 6.66 10.51
N GLU A 3 -2.25 7.01 10.79
CA GLU A 3 -3.19 7.55 9.80
C GLU A 3 -2.70 8.92 9.30
N GLY A 4 -2.75 9.12 7.98
CA GLY A 4 -2.28 10.32 7.31
C GLY A 4 -0.80 10.31 6.93
N GLN A 5 -0.02 9.33 7.39
CA GLN A 5 1.39 9.20 7.05
C GLN A 5 1.58 8.73 5.60
N GLU A 6 2.48 9.40 4.88
CA GLU A 6 2.89 9.02 3.54
C GLU A 6 4.15 8.15 3.61
N VAL A 7 4.12 7.01 2.95
CA VAL A 7 5.24 6.06 2.91
C VAL A 7 5.46 5.60 1.48
N ASP A 8 6.71 5.56 1.07
CA ASP A 8 7.11 4.97 -0.19
C ASP A 8 7.13 3.44 -0.03
N VAL A 9 6.34 2.75 -0.85
CA VAL A 9 6.16 1.31 -0.77
C VAL A 9 6.38 0.68 -2.12
N THR A 10 6.99 -0.48 -2.11
CA THR A 10 7.09 -1.32 -3.30
C THR A 10 6.00 -2.37 -3.26
N ILE A 11 5.23 -2.46 -4.32
CA ILE A 11 4.19 -3.48 -4.46
C ILE A 11 4.87 -4.83 -4.75
N ASP A 12 4.75 -5.75 -3.81
CA ASP A 12 5.35 -7.09 -3.92
C ASP A 12 4.55 -7.97 -4.89
N SER A 13 3.23 -7.86 -4.83
CA SER A 13 2.29 -8.69 -5.58
C SER A 13 0.98 -7.96 -5.81
N VAL A 14 0.24 -8.33 -6.85
CA VAL A 14 -1.09 -7.80 -7.15
C VAL A 14 -2.10 -8.93 -7.17
N GLY A 15 -3.22 -8.74 -6.48
CA GLY A 15 -4.34 -9.67 -6.48
C GLY A 15 -5.05 -9.73 -7.83
N LYS A 16 -5.83 -10.80 -8.08
CA LYS A 16 -6.59 -10.98 -9.33
C LYS A 16 -7.58 -9.85 -9.68
N ARG A 17 -7.89 -8.98 -8.72
CA ARG A 17 -8.80 -7.83 -8.86
C ARG A 17 -8.09 -6.50 -9.13
N GLY A 18 -6.75 -6.49 -9.16
CA GLY A 18 -5.96 -5.25 -9.30
C GLY A 18 -5.62 -4.57 -7.97
N ASP A 19 -5.78 -5.29 -6.84
CA ASP A 19 -5.37 -4.82 -5.53
C ASP A 19 -3.87 -5.08 -5.33
N GLY A 20 -3.06 -4.02 -5.25
CA GLY A 20 -1.65 -4.15 -4.91
C GLY A 20 -1.47 -4.44 -3.42
N ILE A 21 -0.56 -5.36 -3.15
CA ILE A 21 -0.21 -5.82 -1.82
C ILE A 21 1.23 -5.40 -1.56
N ALA A 22 1.39 -4.41 -0.70
CA ALA A 22 2.68 -3.99 -0.18
C ALA A 22 2.91 -4.65 1.18
N ARG A 23 4.11 -5.22 1.38
CA ARG A 23 4.55 -5.72 2.69
C ARG A 23 5.68 -4.85 3.21
N ILE A 24 5.48 -4.32 4.40
CA ILE A 24 6.47 -3.50 5.10
C ILE A 24 6.80 -4.24 6.39
N ASN A 25 7.97 -4.87 6.44
CA ASN A 25 8.38 -5.75 7.54
C ASN A 25 7.34 -6.87 7.80
N ASN A 26 6.55 -6.74 8.87
CA ASN A 26 5.49 -7.68 9.27
C ASN A 26 4.09 -7.08 9.14
N PHE A 27 3.94 -6.05 8.31
CA PHE A 27 2.71 -5.29 8.18
C PHE A 27 2.25 -5.27 6.72
N VAL A 28 0.98 -5.60 6.51
CA VAL A 28 0.39 -5.66 5.16
C VAL A 28 -0.34 -4.37 4.89
N VAL A 29 -0.01 -3.73 3.77
CA VAL A 29 -0.67 -2.52 3.29
C VAL A 29 -1.35 -2.86 1.97
N PHE A 30 -2.66 -2.65 1.94
CA PHE A 30 -3.46 -2.84 0.72
C PHE A 30 -3.57 -1.52 -0.01
N VAL A 31 -3.24 -1.55 -1.30
CA VAL A 31 -3.13 -0.37 -2.17
C VAL A 31 -3.84 -0.67 -3.49
N PRO A 32 -5.12 -0.31 -3.63
CA PRO A 32 -5.86 -0.55 -4.87
C PRO A 32 -5.29 0.30 -6.01
N GLY A 33 -5.34 -0.24 -7.24
CA GLY A 33 -4.92 0.50 -8.44
C GLY A 33 -3.42 0.57 -8.65
N THR A 34 -2.66 -0.40 -8.14
CA THR A 34 -1.21 -0.49 -8.31
C THR A 34 -0.80 -1.82 -8.93
N ASN A 35 0.39 -1.84 -9.54
CA ASN A 35 0.91 -3.00 -10.26
C ASN A 35 2.07 -3.68 -9.50
N GLN A 36 2.36 -4.94 -9.83
CA GLN A 36 3.46 -5.65 -9.19
C GLN A 36 4.80 -5.06 -9.62
N GLY A 37 5.68 -4.79 -8.65
CA GLY A 37 6.98 -4.14 -8.89
C GLY A 37 6.91 -2.62 -8.93
N ASP A 38 5.72 -2.04 -8.77
CA ASP A 38 5.52 -0.60 -8.79
C ASP A 38 6.03 0.04 -7.49
N GLN A 39 6.71 1.19 -7.61
CA GLN A 39 7.18 1.97 -6.46
C GLN A 39 6.36 3.25 -6.39
N VAL A 40 5.36 3.23 -5.51
CA VAL A 40 4.43 4.35 -5.35
C VAL A 40 4.49 4.90 -3.96
N LYS A 41 4.19 6.20 -3.85
CA LYS A 41 3.96 6.81 -2.55
C LYS A 41 2.51 6.57 -2.15
N VAL A 42 2.35 5.90 -1.02
CA VAL A 42 1.05 5.51 -0.48
C VAL A 42 0.82 6.26 0.82
N ARG A 43 -0.34 6.89 0.92
CA ARG A 43 -0.80 7.53 2.14
C ARG A 43 -1.69 6.59 2.90
N ILE A 44 -1.33 6.30 4.15
CA ILE A 44 -2.13 5.48 5.05
C ILE A 44 -3.39 6.26 5.40
N THR A 45 -4.56 5.73 5.05
CA THR A 45 -5.85 6.37 5.35
C THR A 45 -6.52 5.76 6.57
N SER A 46 -6.25 4.47 6.83
CA SER A 46 -6.73 3.78 8.03
C SER A 46 -5.81 2.63 8.40
N VAL A 47 -5.59 2.47 9.71
CA VAL A 47 -4.81 1.36 10.28
C VAL A 47 -5.77 0.48 11.09
N ARG A 48 -5.84 -0.83 10.79
CA ARG A 48 -6.68 -1.78 11.52
C ARG A 48 -5.89 -3.01 11.96
N GLY A 49 -5.59 -3.06 13.25
CA GLY A 49 -4.91 -4.21 13.88
C GLY A 49 -3.56 -4.49 13.22
N ASN A 50 -3.50 -5.53 12.38
CA ASN A 50 -2.27 -6.02 11.75
C ASN A 50 -2.11 -5.61 10.28
N PHE A 51 -3.04 -4.81 9.73
CA PHE A 51 -2.96 -4.31 8.36
C PHE A 51 -3.37 -2.84 8.28
N ALA A 52 -2.96 -2.16 7.21
CA ALA A 52 -3.45 -0.83 6.87
C ALA A 52 -3.97 -0.81 5.45
N THR A 53 -4.81 0.17 5.22
CA THR A 53 -5.28 0.52 3.89
C THR A 53 -4.72 1.89 3.56
N GLY A 54 -4.23 2.03 2.34
CA GLY A 54 -3.67 3.28 1.87
C GLY A 54 -4.07 3.56 0.43
N GLU A 55 -4.03 4.83 0.08
CA GLU A 55 -4.31 5.31 -1.27
C GLU A 55 -3.02 5.85 -1.88
N VAL A 56 -2.85 5.64 -3.19
CA VAL A 56 -1.70 6.19 -3.93
C VAL A 56 -1.86 7.70 -4.00
N VAL A 57 -0.88 8.44 -3.46
CA VAL A 57 -0.82 9.90 -3.55
C VAL A 57 0.01 10.37 -4.73
N THR A 58 0.94 9.53 -5.19
CA THR A 58 1.75 9.82 -6.38
C THR A 58 2.17 8.50 -7.02
N GLY A 59 1.65 8.26 -8.22
CA GLY A 59 2.03 7.19 -9.11
C GLY A 59 2.08 7.77 -10.52
N GLU A 60 3.20 7.56 -11.20
CA GLU A 60 3.40 7.95 -12.60
C GLU A 60 2.79 6.94 -13.57
#